data_AF-A0A7J5YF92-F1
#
_entry.id   AF-A0A7J5YF92-F1
#
_cell.length_a   1.000
_cell.length_b   1.000
_cell.length_c   1.000
_cell.angle_alpha   90.00
_cell.angle_beta   90.00
_cell.angle_gamma   90.00
#
_symmetry.space_group_name_H-M   'P 1'
#
loop_
_entity.id
_entity.type
_entity.pdbx_description
1 polymer ?
#
loop_
_entity_poly.entity_id
_entity_poly.type
_entity_poly.pdbx_seq_one_letter_code
_entity_poly.pdbx_strand_id
1 'polypeptide(L)'
;MRLLCALGLFLALLHVTSCLLIGAFNIQRFGDKKSSNKDVMDIINQVVHEYDIILIQEVLDKEGTVTQRLMSLVNSGTTQFSYISSVPLGPTVYKERYLYLYK
;
A
#
# COMPACT_ATOMS: atom_id res chain seq x y z
N MET A 1 -22.23 8.51 40.12
CA MET A 1 -22.68 8.51 38.71
C MET A 1 -21.70 9.17 37.74
N ARG A 2 -21.21 10.40 37.98
CA ARG A 2 -20.26 11.09 37.07
C ARG A 2 -18.97 10.30 36.74
N LEU A 3 -18.35 9.66 37.74
CA LEU A 3 -17.14 8.83 37.55
C LEU A 3 -17.41 7.57 36.73
N LEU A 4 -18.57 6.92 36.92
CA LEU A 4 -19.00 5.76 36.15
C LEU A 4 -19.26 6.12 34.68
N CYS A 5 -19.90 7.26 34.43
CA CYS A 5 -20.10 7.77 33.07
C CYS A 5 -18.76 8.13 32.40
N ALA A 6 -17.84 8.76 33.12
CA ALA A 6 -16.52 9.10 32.61
C ALA A 6 -15.69 7.85 32.27
N LEU A 7 -15.72 6.83 33.12
CA LEU A 7 -15.04 5.55 32.88
C LEU A 7 -15.64 4.81 31.67
N GLY A 8 -16.98 4.80 31.55
CA GLY A 8 -17.66 4.22 30.40
C GLY A 8 -17.31 4.91 29.08
N LEU A 9 -17.28 6.24 29.08
CA LEU A 9 -16.84 7.03 27.92
C LEU A 9 -15.38 6.76 27.56
N PHE A 10 -14.50 6.66 28.55
CA PHE A 10 -13.08 6.36 28.34
C PHE A 10 -12.85 4.98 27.72
N LEU A 11 -13.55 3.95 28.22
CA LEU A 11 -13.48 2.60 27.66
C LEU A 11 -14.06 2.51 26.23
N ALA A 12 -15.13 3.27 25.95
CA ALA A 12 -15.67 3.38 24.60
C ALA A 12 -14.68 4.06 23.65
N LEU A 13 -14.05 5.15 24.08
CA LEU A 13 -13.02 5.84 23.29
C LEU A 13 -11.82 4.94 23.01
N LEU A 14 -11.39 4.11 23.96
CA LEU A 14 -10.34 3.10 23.77
C LEU A 14 -10.71 2.02 22.74
N HIS A 15 -12.00 1.70 22.56
CA HIS A 15 -12.46 0.75 21.54
C HIS A 15 -12.55 1.37 20.14
N VAL A 16 -12.63 2.70 20.03
CA VAL A 16 -12.77 3.41 18.76
C VAL A 16 -11.41 3.78 18.16
N THR A 17 -10.31 3.63 18.91
CA THR A 17 -8.96 3.88 18.37
C THR A 17 -8.55 2.75 17.43
N SER A 18 -8.49 3.03 16.13
CA SER A 18 -7.78 2.21 15.16
C SER A 18 -6.29 2.57 15.16
N CYS A 19 -5.43 1.57 15.00
CA CYS A 19 -4.01 1.79 14.76
C CYS A 19 -3.79 2.12 13.28
N LEU A 20 -2.89 3.06 13.00
CA LEU A 20 -2.41 3.31 11.65
C LEU A 20 -1.35 2.26 11.30
N LEU A 21 -1.63 1.41 10.32
CA LEU A 21 -0.73 0.35 9.89
C LEU A 21 0.16 0.84 8.74
N ILE A 22 1.48 0.82 8.97
CA ILE A 22 2.48 1.27 8.00
C ILE A 22 3.41 0.10 7.67
N GLY A 23 3.57 -0.19 6.38
CA GLY A 23 4.39 -1.30 5.87
C GLY A 23 5.44 -0.86 4.86
N ALA A 24 6.46 -1.70 4.69
CA ALA A 24 7.41 -1.62 3.59
C ALA A 24 7.58 -3.01 2.97
N PHE A 25 7.46 -3.10 1.65
CA PHE A 25 7.50 -4.34 0.91
C PHE A 25 8.42 -4.20 -0.32
N ASN A 26 9.57 -4.85 -0.25
CA ASN A 26 10.42 -5.04 -1.43
C ASN A 26 9.87 -6.19 -2.28
N ILE A 27 9.32 -5.85 -3.45
CA ILE A 27 8.84 -6.84 -4.41
C ILE A 27 9.93 -7.01 -5.46
N GLN A 28 10.78 -8.03 -5.29
CA GLN A 28 11.96 -8.26 -6.13
C GLN A 28 11.67 -8.04 -7.62
N ARG A 29 12.35 -7.08 -8.26
CA ARG A 29 12.19 -6.75 -9.69
C ARG A 29 10.72 -6.62 -10.12
N PHE A 30 9.94 -5.79 -9.44
CA PHE A 30 8.52 -5.58 -9.75
C PHE A 30 8.35 -4.78 -11.05
N GLY A 31 8.41 -5.48 -12.18
CA GLY A 31 8.21 -4.94 -13.51
C GLY A 31 7.11 -5.65 -14.29
N ASP A 32 7.06 -5.41 -15.61
CA ASP A 32 6.01 -5.94 -16.50
C ASP A 32 5.73 -7.43 -16.30
N LYS A 33 6.76 -8.27 -16.38
CA LYS A 33 6.63 -9.74 -16.24
C LYS A 33 5.92 -10.17 -14.96
N LYS A 34 6.18 -9.48 -13.84
CA LYS A 34 5.57 -9.81 -12.55
C LYS A 34 4.17 -9.22 -12.45
N SER A 35 3.99 -7.97 -12.90
CA SER A 35 2.68 -7.29 -12.91
C SER A 35 1.66 -7.91 -13.87
N SER A 36 2.09 -8.71 -14.85
CA SER A 36 1.21 -9.44 -15.76
C SER A 36 0.83 -10.83 -15.25
N ASN A 37 1.43 -11.30 -14.15
CA ASN A 37 1.09 -12.59 -13.56
C ASN A 37 -0.05 -12.40 -12.56
N LYS A 38 -1.22 -13.00 -12.86
CA LYS A 38 -2.42 -12.84 -12.04
C LYS A 38 -2.23 -13.35 -10.61
N ASP A 39 -1.70 -14.55 -10.43
CA ASP A 39 -1.55 -15.17 -9.10
C ASP A 39 -0.63 -14.33 -8.20
N VAL A 40 0.45 -13.78 -8.77
CA VAL A 40 1.35 -12.89 -8.04
C VAL A 40 0.66 -11.57 -7.68
N MET A 41 -0.09 -10.99 -8.60
CA MET A 41 -0.81 -9.74 -8.36
C MET A 41 -1.93 -9.90 -7.33
N ASP A 42 -2.61 -11.05 -7.30
CA ASP A 42 -3.62 -11.36 -6.29
C ASP A 42 -3.00 -11.43 -4.88
N ILE A 43 -1.80 -12.01 -4.74
CA ILE A 43 -1.03 -12.00 -3.47
C ILE A 43 -0.60 -10.58 -3.09
N ILE A 44 -0.06 -9.80 -4.03
CA ILE A 44 0.34 -8.41 -3.78
C ILE A 44 -0.86 -7.58 -3.32
N ASN A 45 -2.02 -7.77 -3.96
CA ASN A 45 -3.26 -7.09 -3.60
C ASN A 45 -3.68 -7.39 -2.15
N GLN A 46 -3.60 -8.66 -1.74
CA GLN A 46 -3.87 -9.06 -0.35
C GLN A 46 -2.92 -8.36 0.62
N VAL A 47 -1.60 -8.40 0.36
CA VAL A 47 -0.61 -7.75 1.22
C VAL A 47 -0.82 -6.24 1.32
N VAL A 48 -1.13 -5.56 0.21
CA VAL A 48 -1.38 -4.10 0.21
C VAL A 48 -2.58 -3.73 1.08
N HIS A 49 -3.64 -4.53 1.09
CA HIS A 49 -4.86 -4.24 1.83
C HIS A 49 -4.71 -4.34 3.36
N GLU A 50 -3.68 -5.03 3.85
CA GLU A 50 -3.35 -5.11 5.28
C GLU A 50 -2.83 -3.79 5.87
N TYR A 51 -2.42 -2.83 5.03
CA TYR A 51 -1.81 -1.58 5.47
C TYR A 51 -2.64 -0.37 5.11
N ASP A 52 -2.55 0.69 5.91
CA ASP A 52 -3.09 2.00 5.59
C ASP A 52 -2.13 2.82 4.74
N ILE A 53 -0.82 2.61 4.95
CA ILE A 53 0.26 3.17 4.14
C ILE A 53 1.27 2.05 3.86
N ILE A 54 1.62 1.83 2.60
CA ILE A 54 2.66 0.87 2.24
C ILE A 54 3.64 1.45 1.23
N LEU A 55 4.94 1.32 1.54
CA LEU A 55 6.03 1.55 0.60
C LEU A 55 6.31 0.27 -0.18
N ILE A 56 6.25 0.34 -1.50
CA ILE A 56 6.68 -0.70 -2.43
C ILE A 56 8.03 -0.29 -3.05
N GLN A 57 8.99 -1.20 -3.02
CA GLN A 57 10.36 -1.00 -3.50
C GLN A 57 10.67 -1.93 -4.68
N GLU A 58 11.78 -1.66 -5.39
CA GLU A 58 12.19 -2.35 -6.64
C GLU A 58 11.15 -2.26 -7.77
N VAL A 59 10.40 -1.15 -7.83
CA VAL A 59 9.42 -0.92 -8.90
C VAL A 59 10.14 -0.56 -10.20
N LEU A 60 10.07 -1.46 -11.18
CA LEU A 60 10.64 -1.31 -12.51
C LEU A 60 9.57 -0.80 -13.48
N ASP A 61 9.30 0.50 -13.40
CA ASP A 61 8.19 1.12 -14.13
C ASP A 61 8.65 2.32 -14.97
N LYS A 62 9.04 2.05 -16.22
CA LYS A 62 9.52 3.08 -17.15
C LYS A 62 8.39 3.96 -17.66
N GLU A 63 7.23 3.36 -17.96
CA GLU A 63 6.11 4.00 -18.65
C GLU A 63 4.89 4.25 -17.75
N GLY A 64 4.94 3.85 -16.47
CA GLY A 64 3.81 3.95 -15.53
C GLY A 64 2.85 2.76 -15.58
N THR A 65 3.06 1.80 -16.49
CA THR A 65 2.17 0.67 -16.77
C THR A 65 2.07 -0.29 -15.59
N VAL A 66 3.18 -0.53 -14.88
CA VAL A 66 3.23 -1.43 -13.73
C VAL A 66 2.42 -0.85 -12.56
N THR A 67 2.63 0.44 -12.28
CA THR A 67 1.87 1.16 -11.25
C THR A 67 0.39 1.21 -11.60
N GLN A 68 0.03 1.50 -12.85
CA GLN A 68 -1.37 1.51 -13.29
C GLN A 68 -2.08 0.16 -13.12
N ARG A 69 -1.43 -0.95 -13.46
CA ARG A 69 -1.99 -2.29 -13.24
C ARG A 69 -2.22 -2.57 -11.76
N LEU A 70 -1.26 -2.22 -10.91
CA LEU A 70 -1.42 -2.37 -9.46
C LEU A 70 -2.58 -1.51 -8.94
N MET A 71 -2.61 -0.23 -9.29
CA MET A 71 -3.66 0.70 -8.84
C MET A 71 -5.05 0.28 -9.32
N SER A 72 -5.16 -0.21 -10.56
CA SER A 72 -6.42 -0.75 -11.09
C SER A 72 -6.91 -1.97 -10.31
N LEU A 73 -6.00 -2.81 -9.81
CA LEU A 73 -6.36 -4.00 -9.03
C LEU A 73 -6.73 -3.62 -7.60
N VAL A 74 -5.90 -2.84 -6.90
CA VAL A 74 -6.15 -2.52 -5.49
C VAL A 74 -7.38 -1.62 -5.29
N ASN A 75 -7.76 -0.84 -6.31
CA ASN A 75 -8.96 0.01 -6.28
C ASN A 75 -10.20 -0.63 -6.91
N SER A 76 -10.17 -1.92 -7.26
CA SER A 76 -11.35 -2.59 -7.86
C SER A 76 -12.46 -2.88 -6.84
N GLY A 77 -12.16 -2.76 -5.54
CA GLY A 77 -13.09 -2.98 -4.44
C GLY A 77 -13.69 -1.70 -3.87
N THR A 78 -14.09 -1.75 -2.61
CA THR A 78 -14.64 -0.61 -1.87
C THR A 78 -13.54 0.30 -1.31
N THR A 79 -12.40 -0.27 -0.93
CA THR A 79 -11.23 0.48 -0.48
C THR A 79 -10.63 1.24 -1.66
N GLN A 80 -10.30 2.51 -1.44
CA GLN A 80 -9.64 3.36 -2.43
C GLN A 80 -8.25 3.72 -1.91
N PHE A 81 -7.25 3.51 -2.75
CA PHE A 81 -5.88 3.93 -2.54
C PHE A 81 -5.53 5.05 -3.50
N SER A 82 -4.85 6.06 -2.95
CA SER A 82 -4.03 7.01 -3.70
C SER A 82 -2.57 6.55 -3.71
N TYR A 83 -1.75 7.15 -4.57
CA TYR A 83 -0.33 6.80 -4.63
C TYR A 83 0.58 7.99 -4.92
N ILE A 84 1.84 7.87 -4.50
CA ILE A 84 2.94 8.76 -4.88
C ILE A 84 4.09 7.88 -5.40
N SER A 85 4.61 8.21 -6.58
CA SER A 85 5.76 7.52 -7.17
C SER A 85 6.94 8.47 -7.30
N SER A 86 8.14 8.00 -6.98
CA SER A 86 9.36 8.76 -7.22
C SER A 86 9.68 8.87 -8.71
N VAL A 87 10.68 9.69 -9.05
CA VAL A 87 11.39 9.55 -10.34
C VAL A 87 12.14 8.20 -10.39
N PRO A 88 12.60 7.72 -11.56
CA PRO A 88 13.49 6.57 -11.63
C PRO A 88 14.84 6.88 -10.96
N LEU A 89 15.26 6.02 -10.02
CA LEU A 89 16.48 6.16 -9.22
C LEU A 89 17.41 4.98 -9.47
N GLY A 90 18.72 5.25 -9.49
CA GLY A 90 19.75 4.24 -9.67
C GLY A 90 21.00 4.85 -10.31
N PRO A 91 22.21 4.31 -10.10
CA PRO A 91 23.43 4.84 -10.69
C PRO A 91 23.63 4.42 -12.15
N THR A 92 22.98 3.34 -12.61
CA THR A 92 23.17 2.75 -13.95
C THR A 92 21.93 2.90 -14.83
N VAL A 93 21.88 2.17 -15.95
CA VAL A 93 20.69 2.05 -16.82
C VAL A 93 19.54 1.33 -16.11
N TYR A 94 19.86 0.51 -15.10
CA TYR A 94 18.88 -0.11 -14.23
C TYR A 94 18.39 0.94 -13.22
N LYS A 95 17.11 1.27 -13.29
CA LYS A 95 16.45 2.27 -12.43
C LYS A 95 15.20 1.67 -11.80
N GLU A 96 14.96 2.05 -10.56
CA GLU A 96 13.82 1.63 -9.75
C GLU A 96 13.05 2.86 -9.24
N ARG A 97 11.83 2.65 -8.74
CA ARG A 97 11.03 3.70 -8.11
C ARG A 97 10.64 3.28 -6.70
N TYR A 98 10.51 4.26 -5.82
CA TYR A 98 9.75 4.13 -4.60
C TYR A 98 8.29 4.46 -4.90
N LEU A 99 7.38 3.57 -4.51
CA LEU A 99 5.95 3.73 -4.71
C LEU A 99 5.24 3.65 -3.36
N TYR A 100 4.64 4.73 -2.92
CA TYR A 100 3.80 4.76 -1.73
C TYR A 100 2.34 4.61 -2.16
N LEU A 101 1.61 3.68 -1.54
CA LEU A 101 0.16 3.60 -1.58
C LEU A 101 -0.40 3.99 -0.22
N TYR A 102 -1.53 4.70 -0.20
CA TYR A 102 -2.20 5.10 1.03
C TYR A 102 -3.72 5.24 0.83
N LYS A 103 -4.48 4.96 1.90
CA LYS A 103 -5.94 5.12 1.95
C LYS A 103 -6.37 6.58 2.11
#